data_AF-A0A067K7Z9-F1
#
_entry.id   AF-A0A067K7Z9-F1
#
_cell.length_a   1.000
_cell.length_b   1.000
_cell.length_c   1.000
_cell.angle_alpha   90.00
_cell.angle_beta   90.00
_cell.angle_gamma   90.00
#
_symmetry.space_group_name_H-M   'P 1'
#
loop_
_entity.id
_entity.type
_entity.pdbx_description
1 polymer ?
#
loop_
_entity_poly.entity_id
_entity_poly.type
_entity_poly.pdbx_seq_one_letter_code
_entity_poly.pdbx_strand_id
1 'polypeptide(L)'
;MMKNNSTFLVHHFLVISIVLLGTYFSIVQSDANLIEQTCKRTPNYNLCVTSLKSDSRSSTADTRGLALIMVDVLKNRATETLQVINQLLQNIPVAIEALEKGDPKFAETAAMDAAYEASYCEDNFNGSSPLTKHNTLVHDTGAVAAAIIRNLL
;
A
#
# COMPACT_ATOMS: atom_id res chain seq x y z
N MET A 1 -29.99 54.07 52.10
CA MET A 1 -29.95 54.17 50.62
C MET A 1 -29.32 52.90 50.07
N MET A 2 -30.06 52.22 49.21
CA MET A 2 -29.87 50.83 48.80
C MET A 2 -28.67 50.70 47.85
N LYS A 3 -27.66 49.89 48.22
CA LYS A 3 -26.59 49.51 47.28
C LYS A 3 -27.24 48.75 46.12
N ASN A 4 -26.94 49.17 44.90
CA ASN A 4 -27.61 48.73 43.68
C ASN A 4 -27.30 47.25 43.38
N ASN A 5 -28.16 46.35 43.86
CA ASN A 5 -28.03 44.89 43.65
C ASN A 5 -28.07 44.49 42.16
N SER A 6 -28.58 45.37 41.29
CA SER A 6 -28.67 45.13 39.85
C SER A 6 -27.28 45.03 39.19
N THR A 7 -26.32 45.86 39.58
CA THR A 7 -24.97 45.83 38.99
C THR A 7 -24.20 44.57 39.41
N PHE A 8 -24.44 44.08 40.63
CA PHE A 8 -23.84 42.84 41.14
C PHE A 8 -24.36 41.61 40.39
N LEU A 9 -25.67 41.56 40.12
CA LEU A 9 -26.30 40.49 39.35
C LEU A 9 -25.76 40.44 37.92
N VAL A 10 -25.66 41.59 37.23
CA VAL A 10 -25.12 41.65 35.85
C VAL A 10 -23.67 41.17 35.79
N HIS A 11 -22.84 41.57 36.76
CA HIS A 11 -21.44 41.13 36.80
C HIS A 11 -21.32 39.62 37.01
N HIS A 12 -22.18 39.04 37.86
CA HIS A 12 -22.18 37.61 38.15
C HIS A 12 -22.64 36.79 36.94
N PHE A 13 -23.69 37.22 36.24
CA PHE A 13 -24.15 36.59 34.98
C PHE A 13 -23.09 36.66 33.89
N LEU A 14 -22.38 37.79 33.76
CA LEU A 14 -21.30 37.95 32.79
C LEU A 14 -20.14 36.97 33.07
N VAL A 15 -19.74 36.85 34.34
CA VAL A 15 -18.69 35.91 34.75
C VAL A 15 -19.13 34.46 34.51
N ILE A 16 -20.38 34.09 34.82
CA ILE A 16 -20.92 32.75 34.55
C ILE A 16 -20.92 32.45 33.04
N SER A 17 -21.32 33.41 32.20
CA SER A 17 -21.27 33.25 30.74
C SER A 17 -19.85 33.05 30.23
N ILE A 18 -18.88 33.84 30.72
CA ILE A 18 -17.46 33.71 30.37
C ILE A 18 -16.90 32.34 30.82
N VAL A 19 -17.27 31.86 32.00
CA VAL A 19 -16.86 30.54 32.50
C VAL A 19 -17.48 29.42 31.67
N LEU A 20 -18.76 29.52 31.30
CA LEU A 20 -19.44 28.55 30.43
C LEU A 20 -18.87 28.53 29.00
N LEU A 21 -18.48 29.69 28.44
CA LEU A 21 -17.77 29.76 27.16
C LEU A 21 -16.33 29.21 27.26
N GLY A 22 -15.64 29.48 28.36
CA GLY A 22 -14.27 29.00 28.62
C GLY A 22 -14.18 27.49 28.80
N THR A 23 -15.16 26.87 29.48
CA THR A 23 -15.24 25.41 29.56
C THR A 23 -15.62 24.79 28.22
N TYR A 24 -16.48 25.43 27.42
CA TYR A 24 -16.81 25.01 26.05
C TYR A 24 -15.57 24.98 25.14
N PHE A 25 -14.69 25.97 25.27
CA PHE A 25 -13.46 26.06 24.48
C PHE A 25 -12.48 24.93 24.80
N SER A 26 -12.39 24.50 26.06
CA SER A 26 -11.51 23.40 26.48
C SER A 26 -11.97 22.01 26.00
N ILE A 27 -13.27 21.82 25.68
CA ILE A 27 -13.81 20.53 25.17
C ILE A 27 -13.71 20.41 23.63
N VAL A 28 -13.44 21.51 22.93
CA VAL A 28 -13.26 21.54 21.46
C VAL A 28 -11.78 21.74 21.11
N GLN A 29 -10.90 21.02 21.80
CA GLN A 29 -9.58 20.72 21.24
C GLN A 29 -9.80 19.62 20.20
N SER A 30 -9.80 19.96 18.91
CA SER A 30 -9.74 18.97 17.84
C SER A 30 -8.36 18.27 17.87
N ASP A 31 -8.16 17.37 18.83
CA ASP A 31 -7.09 16.37 18.80
C ASP A 31 -7.43 15.32 17.74
N ALA A 32 -7.57 15.75 16.49
CA ALA A 32 -7.59 14.83 15.38
C ALA A 32 -6.26 14.06 15.45
N ASN A 33 -6.33 12.73 15.55
CA ASN A 33 -5.16 11.85 15.56
C ASN A 33 -4.14 12.33 14.50
N LEU A 34 -2.86 12.48 14.87
CA LEU A 34 -1.82 13.01 13.97
C LEU A 34 -1.77 12.26 12.63
N ILE A 35 -2.03 10.94 12.64
CA ILE A 35 -2.17 10.11 11.43
C ILE A 35 -3.31 10.65 10.57
N GLU A 36 -4.49 10.90 11.14
CA GLU A 36 -5.67 11.40 10.43
C GLU A 36 -5.41 12.80 9.83
N GLN A 37 -4.78 13.69 10.59
CA GLN A 37 -4.42 15.03 10.09
C GLN A 37 -3.41 14.96 8.94
N THR A 38 -2.41 14.10 9.07
CA THR A 38 -1.37 13.90 8.06
C THR A 38 -1.97 13.30 6.79
N CYS A 39 -2.75 12.22 6.93
CA CYS A 39 -3.34 11.51 5.80
C CYS A 39 -4.37 12.33 5.03
N LYS A 40 -5.10 13.27 5.66
CA LYS A 40 -6.01 14.20 4.96
C LYS A 40 -5.30 15.07 3.92
N ARG A 41 -3.99 15.26 4.05
CA ARG A 41 -3.14 16.02 3.11
C ARG A 41 -2.50 15.14 2.04
N THR A 42 -2.90 13.88 1.93
CA THR A 42 -2.36 12.93 0.95
C THR A 42 -3.38 12.63 -0.15
N PRO A 43 -2.92 12.28 -1.36
CA PRO A 43 -3.83 11.93 -2.47
C PRO A 43 -4.60 10.62 -2.23
N ASN A 44 -4.15 9.77 -1.29
CA ASN A 44 -4.78 8.50 -0.98
C ASN A 44 -4.92 8.30 0.54
N TYR A 45 -5.94 8.94 1.10
CA TYR A 45 -6.22 8.97 2.54
C TYR A 45 -6.38 7.56 3.14
N ASN A 46 -7.21 6.71 2.54
CA ASN A 46 -7.46 5.36 3.05
C ASN A 46 -6.19 4.52 3.08
N LEU A 47 -5.40 4.55 1.99
CA LEU A 47 -4.11 3.88 1.94
C LEU A 47 -3.18 4.40 3.05
N CYS A 48 -3.06 5.71 3.20
CA CYS A 48 -2.23 6.32 4.22
C CYS A 48 -2.63 5.88 5.64
N VAL A 49 -3.92 5.96 5.98
CA VAL A 49 -4.43 5.61 7.31
C VAL A 49 -4.21 4.13 7.60
N THR A 50 -4.60 3.24 6.67
CA THR A 50 -4.43 1.80 6.85
C THR A 50 -2.95 1.43 6.98
N SER A 51 -2.09 1.91 6.10
CA SER A 51 -0.66 1.61 6.14
C SER A 51 0.01 2.10 7.42
N LEU A 52 -0.29 3.32 7.89
CA LEU A 52 0.29 3.83 9.13
C LEU A 52 -0.26 3.12 10.37
N LYS A 53 -1.57 2.87 10.44
CA LYS A 53 -2.17 2.19 11.61
C LYS A 53 -1.71 0.74 11.75
N SER A 54 -1.32 0.08 10.66
CA SER A 54 -0.76 -1.28 10.69
C SER A 54 0.66 -1.35 11.26
N ASP A 55 1.41 -0.24 11.26
CA ASP A 55 2.75 -0.19 11.83
C ASP A 55 2.70 0.30 13.27
N SER A 56 3.15 -0.53 14.22
CA SER A 56 3.12 -0.22 15.65
C SER A 56 3.96 1.01 16.01
N ARG A 57 4.97 1.35 15.21
CA ARG A 57 5.83 2.53 15.38
C ARG A 57 5.05 3.84 15.20
N SER A 58 3.92 3.81 14.49
CA SER A 58 3.10 5.01 14.24
C SER A 58 2.45 5.58 15.49
N SER A 59 2.30 4.78 16.56
CA SER A 59 1.64 5.21 17.80
C SER A 59 2.38 6.33 18.55
N THR A 60 3.69 6.44 18.38
CA THR A 60 4.56 7.44 19.03
C THR A 60 5.31 8.33 18.05
N ALA A 61 5.09 8.15 16.75
CA ALA A 61 5.78 8.88 15.70
C ALA A 61 5.24 10.31 15.53
N ASP A 62 6.15 11.27 15.34
CA ASP A 62 5.83 12.58 14.81
C ASP A 62 5.67 12.52 13.28
N THR A 63 5.40 13.66 12.62
CA THR A 63 5.22 13.70 11.15
C THR A 63 6.44 13.17 10.39
N ARG A 64 7.67 13.36 10.92
CA ARG A 64 8.89 12.81 10.32
C ARG A 64 8.92 11.30 10.45
N GLY A 65 8.57 10.77 11.63
CA GLY A 65 8.44 9.34 11.88
C GLY A 65 7.38 8.69 10.98
N LEU A 66 6.20 9.31 10.85
CA LEU A 66 5.15 8.82 9.93
C LEU A 66 5.62 8.81 8.47
N ALA A 67 6.39 9.82 8.04
CA ALA A 67 6.98 9.85 6.71
C ALA A 67 8.00 8.71 6.51
N LEU A 68 8.88 8.45 7.48
CA LEU A 68 9.82 7.32 7.42
C LEU A 68 9.10 5.98 7.36
N ILE A 69 8.06 5.79 8.16
CA ILE A 69 7.23 4.58 8.13
C ILE A 69 6.60 4.39 6.74
N MET A 70 6.06 5.45 6.14
CA MET A 70 5.49 5.34 4.80
C MET A 70 6.56 5.03 3.72
N VAL A 71 7.77 5.53 3.88
CA VAL A 71 8.91 5.17 3.00
C VAL A 71 9.31 3.70 3.19
N ASP A 72 9.28 3.18 4.42
CA ASP A 72 9.50 1.75 4.67
C ASP A 72 8.39 0.90 4.01
N VAL A 73 7.13 1.31 4.12
CA VAL A 73 5.99 0.66 3.44
C VAL A 73 6.19 0.68 1.92
N LEU A 74 6.63 1.81 1.36
CA LEU A 74 6.97 1.92 -0.07
C LEU A 74 8.07 0.94 -0.46
N LYS A 75 9.15 0.86 0.32
CA LYS A 75 10.26 -0.07 0.10
C LYS A 75 9.79 -1.53 0.13
N ASN A 76 8.95 -1.89 1.10
CA ASN A 76 8.43 -3.25 1.22
C ASN A 76 7.59 -3.63 0.00
N ARG A 77 6.67 -2.77 -0.44
CA ARG A 77 5.87 -3.00 -1.66
C ARG A 77 6.71 -3.10 -2.92
N ALA A 78 7.75 -2.27 -3.04
CA ALA A 78 8.69 -2.37 -4.16
C ALA A 78 9.45 -3.70 -4.13
N THR A 79 9.80 -4.19 -2.94
CA THR A 79 10.47 -5.48 -2.76
C THR A 79 9.55 -6.66 -3.08
N GLU A 80 8.29 -6.62 -2.64
CA GLU A 80 7.26 -7.60 -3.01
C GLU A 80 7.07 -7.65 -4.54
N THR A 81 7.03 -6.49 -5.19
CA THR A 81 6.96 -6.40 -6.66
C THR A 81 8.18 -7.04 -7.33
N LEU A 82 9.38 -6.78 -6.81
CA LEU A 82 10.62 -7.39 -7.31
C LEU A 82 10.62 -8.92 -7.13
N GLN A 83 10.06 -9.43 -6.03
CA GLN A 83 9.96 -10.87 -5.80
C GLN A 83 9.09 -11.55 -6.85
N VAL A 84 7.95 -10.95 -7.23
CA VAL A 84 7.09 -11.44 -8.31
C VAL A 84 7.87 -11.47 -9.64
N ILE A 85 8.62 -10.42 -9.95
CA ILE A 85 9.46 -10.39 -11.16
C ILE A 85 10.51 -11.52 -11.14
N ASN A 86 11.15 -11.76 -10.00
CA ASN A 86 12.13 -12.83 -9.88
C ASN A 86 11.50 -14.22 -10.04
N GLN A 87 10.29 -14.45 -9.55
CA GLN A 87 9.57 -15.71 -9.74
C GLN A 87 9.32 -15.99 -11.23
N LEU A 88 8.93 -14.98 -12.02
CA LEU A 88 8.78 -15.11 -13.47
C LEU A 88 10.07 -15.57 -14.16
N LEU A 89 11.23 -15.13 -13.67
CA LEU A 89 12.54 -15.44 -14.24
C LEU A 89 13.07 -16.83 -13.84
N GLN A 90 12.54 -17.47 -12.80
CA GLN A 90 13.07 -18.74 -12.28
C GLN A 90 12.89 -19.91 -13.25
N ASN A 91 11.82 -19.90 -14.05
CA ASN A 91 11.51 -21.01 -14.94
C ASN A 91 12.45 -21.08 -16.17
N ILE A 92 13.08 -19.96 -16.54
CA ILE A 92 13.94 -19.89 -17.74
C ILE A 92 15.23 -20.71 -17.55
N PRO A 93 16.03 -20.53 -16.46
CA PRO A 93 17.17 -21.40 -16.19
C PRO A 93 16.80 -22.88 -16.06
N VAL A 94 15.64 -23.19 -15.50
CA VAL A 94 15.16 -24.58 -15.34
C VAL A 94 14.93 -25.23 -16.69
N ALA A 95 14.28 -24.54 -17.63
CA ALA A 95 14.07 -25.04 -18.99
C ALA A 95 15.40 -25.26 -19.74
N ILE A 96 16.37 -24.36 -19.58
CA ILE A 96 17.71 -24.49 -20.17
C ILE A 96 18.43 -25.73 -19.62
N GLU A 97 18.49 -25.87 -18.30
CA GLU A 97 19.15 -27.00 -17.65
C GLU A 97 18.50 -28.35 -18.06
N ALA A 98 17.18 -28.38 -18.17
CA ALA A 98 16.45 -29.55 -18.64
C ALA A 98 16.81 -29.94 -20.09
N LEU A 99 16.93 -28.95 -20.98
CA LEU A 99 17.39 -29.18 -22.36
C LEU A 99 18.84 -29.69 -22.40
N GLU A 100 19.74 -29.08 -21.64
CA GLU A 100 21.16 -29.50 -21.58
C GLU A 100 21.33 -30.94 -21.08
N LYS A 101 20.46 -31.38 -20.17
CA LYS A 101 20.44 -32.75 -19.64
C LYS A 101 19.68 -33.74 -20.52
N GLY A 102 19.03 -33.29 -21.60
CA GLY A 102 18.23 -34.13 -22.48
C GLY A 102 16.89 -34.56 -21.89
N ASP A 103 16.28 -33.74 -21.04
CA ASP A 103 14.91 -33.92 -20.53
C ASP A 103 13.93 -32.90 -21.15
N PRO A 104 13.51 -33.13 -22.42
CA PRO A 104 12.64 -32.20 -23.13
C PRO A 104 11.23 -32.09 -22.52
N LYS A 105 10.74 -33.13 -21.84
CA LYS A 105 9.42 -33.09 -21.20
C LYS A 105 9.42 -32.13 -20.02
N PHE A 106 10.48 -32.15 -19.22
CA PHE A 106 10.63 -31.21 -18.13
C PHE A 106 10.87 -29.78 -18.65
N ALA A 107 11.65 -29.63 -19.73
CA ALA A 107 11.86 -28.34 -20.38
C ALA A 107 10.56 -27.72 -20.93
N GLU A 108 9.69 -28.52 -21.56
CA GLU A 108 8.37 -28.08 -22.05
C GLU A 108 7.52 -27.53 -20.90
N THR A 109 7.49 -28.27 -19.77
CA THR A 109 6.73 -27.88 -18.59
C THR A 109 7.23 -26.55 -18.02
N ALA A 110 8.55 -26.41 -17.84
CA ALA A 110 9.13 -25.17 -17.35
C ALA A 110 8.84 -23.96 -18.26
N ALA A 111 8.85 -24.15 -19.59
CA ALA A 111 8.48 -23.10 -20.53
C ALA A 111 7.00 -22.70 -20.43
N MET A 112 6.10 -23.67 -20.24
CA MET A 112 4.68 -23.41 -20.02
C MET A 112 4.41 -22.72 -18.68
N ASP A 113 5.12 -23.09 -17.62
CA ASP A 113 5.01 -22.43 -16.31
C ASP A 113 5.40 -20.96 -16.41
N ALA A 114 6.49 -20.63 -17.13
CA ALA A 114 6.86 -19.24 -17.40
C ALA A 114 5.76 -18.46 -18.13
N ALA A 115 5.09 -19.09 -19.10
CA ALA A 115 3.98 -18.47 -19.83
C ALA A 115 2.75 -18.26 -18.93
N TYR A 116 2.42 -19.24 -18.09
CA TYR A 116 1.28 -19.17 -17.17
C TYR A 116 1.48 -18.10 -16.10
N GLU A 117 2.66 -18.03 -15.49
CA GLU A 117 2.97 -17.03 -14.47
C GLU A 117 2.89 -15.60 -15.03
N ALA A 118 3.26 -15.38 -16.30
CA ALA A 118 3.10 -14.09 -16.95
C ALA A 118 1.63 -13.68 -17.13
N SER A 119 0.76 -14.61 -17.52
CA SER A 119 -0.69 -14.38 -17.57
C SER A 119 -1.28 -14.14 -16.18
N TYR A 120 -0.88 -14.95 -15.21
CA TYR A 120 -1.30 -14.79 -13.82
C TYR A 120 -0.87 -13.43 -13.25
N CYS A 121 0.32 -12.95 -13.60
CA CYS A 121 0.78 -11.60 -13.26
C CYS A 121 -0.17 -10.53 -13.80
N GLU A 122 -0.58 -10.65 -15.06
CA GLU A 122 -1.51 -9.69 -15.69
C GLU A 122 -2.90 -9.73 -15.06
N ASP A 123 -3.43 -10.92 -14.77
CA ASP A 123 -4.78 -11.11 -14.22
C ASP A 123 -4.96 -10.53 -12.80
N ASN A 124 -3.86 -10.34 -12.07
CA ASN A 124 -3.88 -9.69 -10.76
C ASN A 124 -4.05 -8.16 -10.84
N PHE A 125 -3.97 -7.56 -12.04
CA PHE A 125 -4.29 -6.16 -12.24
C PHE A 125 -5.78 -5.99 -12.54
N ASN A 126 -6.40 -4.95 -11.97
CA ASN A 126 -7.77 -4.56 -12.31
C ASN A 126 -7.79 -3.86 -13.68
N GLY A 127 -7.73 -4.65 -14.76
CA GLY A 127 -7.64 -4.19 -16.13
C GLY A 127 -6.19 -4.11 -16.63
N SER A 128 -5.98 -3.41 -17.75
CA SER A 128 -4.64 -3.34 -18.37
C SER A 128 -3.60 -2.76 -17.41
N SER A 129 -2.51 -3.50 -17.24
CA SER A 129 -1.36 -3.06 -16.47
C SER A 129 -0.34 -2.31 -17.34
N PRO A 130 0.58 -1.54 -16.76
CA PRO A 130 1.77 -1.06 -17.47
C PRO A 130 2.64 -2.19 -18.05
N LEU A 131 2.42 -3.43 -17.60
CA LEU A 131 3.15 -4.63 -18.00
C LEU A 131 2.43 -5.46 -19.06
N THR A 132 1.18 -5.16 -19.44
CA THR A 132 0.37 -6.00 -20.34
C THR A 132 1.16 -6.49 -21.55
N LYS A 133 1.84 -5.57 -22.26
CA LYS A 133 2.63 -5.92 -23.45
C LYS A 133 3.78 -6.89 -23.15
N HIS A 134 4.44 -6.72 -22.01
CA HIS A 134 5.55 -7.57 -21.59
C HIS A 134 5.04 -8.93 -21.14
N ASN A 135 3.95 -8.97 -20.36
CA ASN A 135 3.31 -10.20 -19.92
C ASN A 135 2.82 -11.03 -21.13
N THR A 136 2.16 -10.40 -22.11
CA THR A 136 1.77 -11.06 -23.36
C THR A 136 2.98 -11.59 -24.13
N LEU A 137 4.07 -10.81 -24.23
CA LEU A 137 5.26 -11.25 -24.94
C LEU A 137 5.93 -12.46 -24.26
N VAL A 138 6.03 -12.47 -22.93
CA VAL A 138 6.57 -13.60 -22.17
C VAL A 138 5.67 -14.83 -22.33
N HIS A 139 4.36 -14.66 -22.24
CA HIS A 139 3.39 -15.73 -22.50
C HIS A 139 3.58 -16.35 -23.88
N ASP A 140 3.54 -15.52 -24.94
CA ASP A 140 3.60 -16.00 -26.32
C ASP A 140 4.95 -16.65 -26.62
N THR A 141 6.04 -16.08 -26.09
CA THR A 141 7.39 -16.64 -26.25
C THR A 141 7.52 -17.98 -25.54
N GLY A 142 7.00 -18.10 -24.30
CA GLY A 142 7.00 -19.36 -23.56
C GLY A 142 6.19 -20.45 -24.25
N ALA A 143 5.02 -20.10 -24.80
CA ALA A 143 4.19 -21.03 -25.58
C ALA A 143 4.87 -21.50 -26.87
N VAL A 144 5.52 -20.59 -27.62
CA VAL A 144 6.31 -20.94 -28.80
C VAL A 144 7.49 -21.84 -28.41
N ALA A 145 8.21 -21.52 -27.34
CA ALA A 145 9.32 -22.33 -26.84
C ALA A 145 8.85 -23.75 -26.47
N ALA A 146 7.76 -23.87 -25.71
CA ALA A 146 7.17 -25.17 -25.37
C ALA A 146 6.81 -25.98 -26.62
N ALA A 147 6.16 -25.37 -27.61
CA ALA A 147 5.81 -26.04 -28.86
C ALA A 147 7.04 -26.52 -29.65
N ILE A 148 8.15 -25.78 -29.62
CA ILE A 148 9.41 -26.18 -30.24
C ILE A 148 10.01 -27.38 -29.47
N ILE A 149 10.12 -27.26 -28.15
CA ILE A 149 10.66 -28.30 -27.27
C ILE A 149 9.90 -29.61 -27.43
N ARG A 150 8.57 -29.54 -27.62
CA ARG A 150 7.72 -30.70 -27.83
C ARG A 150 8.10 -31.57 -29.03
N ASN A 151 8.81 -31.03 -30.02
CA ASN A 151 9.33 -31.83 -31.15
C ASN A 151 10.48 -32.76 -30.75
N LEU A 152 11.01 -32.64 -29.53
CA LEU A 152 12.09 -33.46 -28.99
C LEU A 152 11.56 -34.66 -28.15
N LEU A 153 10.25 -34.78 -27.98
CA LEU A 153 9.59 -35.85 -27.20
C LEU A 153 9.43 -37.16 -27.97
#